data_AF-A0A958VNT6-F1
#
_entry.id   AF-A0A958VNT6-F1
#
_cell.length_a   1.000
_cell.length_b   1.000
_cell.length_c   1.000
_cell.angle_alpha   90.00
_cell.angle_beta   90.00
_cell.angle_gamma   90.00
#
_symmetry.space_group_name_H-M   'P 1'
#
loop_
_entity.id
_entity.type
_entity.pdbx_description
1 polymer ?
#
loop_
_entity_poly.entity_id
_entity_poly.type
_entity_poly.pdbx_seq_one_letter_code
_entity_poly.pdbx_strand_id
1 'polypeptide(L)'
;TITDAEGFGTYLYNDTGKSISSIILAHLAAQNAGTISKNYGIYLEYFNTGTVTDSYAIYIRDNFNIVSAGVNDNFAIYSASNADSYFEGNVGVGTNDPQQKVHINGIMRLEPQTTVPTGAKGDLYAGDDGNLYFHDGTSWRQVQLN
;
A
#
# COMPACT_ATOMS: atom_id res chain seq x y z
N THR A 1 -33.08 -3.93 17.69
CA THR A 1 -32.10 -3.55 16.65
C THR A 1 -30.72 -3.88 17.19
N ILE A 2 -29.89 -4.60 16.45
CA ILE A 2 -28.48 -4.75 16.80
C ILE A 2 -27.78 -3.50 16.28
N THR A 3 -27.11 -2.75 17.15
CA THR A 3 -26.37 -1.54 16.75
C THR A 3 -24.93 -1.88 16.39
N ASP A 4 -24.35 -2.88 17.04
CA ASP A 4 -22.95 -3.28 16.89
C ASP A 4 -22.83 -4.81 17.03
N ALA A 5 -22.00 -5.43 16.20
CA ALA A 5 -21.65 -6.83 16.30
C ALA A 5 -20.17 -7.00 15.92
N GLU A 6 -19.39 -7.65 16.80
CA GLU A 6 -17.99 -8.00 16.58
C GLU A 6 -17.85 -9.52 16.59
N GLY A 7 -17.17 -10.08 15.59
CA GLY A 7 -16.92 -11.52 15.52
C GLY A 7 -15.74 -11.95 16.40
N PHE A 8 -14.59 -11.30 16.22
CA PHE A 8 -13.33 -11.66 16.88
C PHE A 8 -12.41 -10.44 17.01
N GLY A 9 -11.94 -10.16 18.24
CA GLY A 9 -11.00 -9.08 18.54
C GLY A 9 -9.83 -9.58 19.38
N THR A 10 -8.63 -9.12 19.08
CA THR A 10 -7.40 -9.40 19.84
C THR A 10 -6.82 -8.10 20.37
N TYR A 11 -6.59 -8.06 21.69
CA TYR A 11 -6.12 -6.87 22.39
C TYR A 11 -4.94 -7.24 23.29
N LEU A 12 -3.87 -6.45 23.25
CA LEU A 12 -2.75 -6.54 24.19
C LEU A 12 -2.48 -5.15 24.76
N TYR A 13 -2.30 -5.09 26.07
CA TYR A 13 -2.02 -3.85 26.80
C TYR A 13 -0.64 -3.95 27.45
N ASN A 14 0.14 -2.88 27.33
CA ASN A 14 1.37 -2.69 28.09
C ASN A 14 1.12 -1.55 29.09
N ASP A 15 1.11 -1.88 30.38
CA ASP A 15 0.82 -0.90 31.43
C ASP A 15 1.92 0.16 31.55
N THR A 16 1.55 1.31 32.09
CA THR A 16 2.48 2.45 32.26
C THR A 16 3.72 2.02 33.07
N GLY A 17 4.90 2.34 32.54
CA GLY A 17 6.18 2.00 33.17
C GLY A 17 6.63 0.54 32.98
N LYS A 18 5.93 -0.25 32.17
CA LYS A 18 6.33 -1.60 31.75
C LYS A 18 6.90 -1.59 30.33
N SER A 19 7.76 -2.56 30.01
CA SER A 19 8.37 -2.72 28.70
C SER A 19 8.02 -4.08 28.11
N ILE A 20 7.58 -4.10 26.85
CA ILE A 20 7.44 -5.32 26.04
C ILE A 20 8.42 -5.21 24.87
N SER A 21 9.27 -6.21 24.69
CA SER A 21 10.28 -6.20 23.63
C SER A 21 9.70 -6.45 22.23
N SER A 22 8.62 -7.24 22.13
CA SER A 22 7.91 -7.50 20.87
C SER A 22 6.47 -7.93 21.14
N ILE A 23 5.55 -7.49 20.29
CA ILE A 23 4.13 -7.88 20.28
C ILE A 23 3.82 -8.43 18.89
N ILE A 24 3.22 -9.62 18.84
CA ILE A 24 2.65 -10.19 17.62
C ILE A 24 1.20 -10.55 17.94
N LEU A 25 0.25 -9.84 17.37
CA LEU A 25 -1.18 -10.12 17.56
C LEU A 25 -1.66 -11.31 16.72
N ALA A 26 -1.03 -11.55 15.57
CA ALA A 26 -1.26 -12.71 14.71
C ALA A 26 0.00 -13.05 13.90
N HIS A 27 0.35 -14.34 13.83
CA HIS A 27 1.37 -14.87 12.92
C HIS A 27 0.74 -16.00 12.10
N LEU A 28 0.57 -15.78 10.80
CA LEU A 28 -0.04 -16.71 9.87
C LEU A 28 1.02 -17.15 8.87
N ALA A 29 1.35 -18.44 8.84
CA ALA A 29 2.39 -18.97 7.98
C ALA A 29 1.98 -20.32 7.40
N ALA A 30 2.33 -20.55 6.14
CA ALA A 30 2.22 -21.83 5.46
C ALA A 30 3.62 -22.27 5.02
N GLN A 31 4.04 -23.45 5.46
CA GLN A 31 5.30 -24.07 5.04
C GLN A 31 4.97 -25.28 4.17
N ASN A 32 5.63 -25.41 3.03
CA ASN A 32 5.41 -26.50 2.09
C ASN A 32 6.75 -27.08 1.61
N ALA A 33 6.91 -28.39 1.69
CA ALA A 33 8.05 -29.14 1.16
C ALA A 33 7.69 -29.99 -0.08
N GLY A 34 6.42 -29.95 -0.54
CA GLY A 34 5.89 -30.64 -1.72
C GLY A 34 5.39 -29.66 -2.78
N THR A 35 4.29 -29.99 -3.47
CA THR A 35 3.66 -29.11 -4.49
C THR A 35 2.33 -28.55 -3.97
N ILE A 36 2.19 -27.23 -3.96
CA ILE A 36 0.90 -26.52 -3.78
C ILE A 36 0.59 -25.76 -5.06
N SER A 37 -0.56 -26.04 -5.68
CA SER A 37 -0.96 -25.39 -6.94
C SER A 37 -1.41 -23.93 -6.74
N LYS A 38 -2.01 -23.60 -5.59
CA LYS A 38 -2.40 -22.26 -5.18
C LYS A 38 -2.29 -22.15 -3.66
N ASN A 39 -1.60 -21.13 -3.17
CA ASN A 39 -1.48 -20.84 -1.73
C ASN A 39 -2.07 -19.46 -1.46
N TYR A 40 -3.06 -19.38 -0.59
CA TYR A 40 -3.61 -18.11 -0.10
C TYR A 40 -3.12 -17.89 1.33
N GLY A 41 -2.46 -16.77 1.60
CA GLY A 41 -2.04 -16.41 2.96
C GLY A 41 -3.25 -16.01 3.80
N ILE A 42 -3.91 -14.92 3.40
CA ILE A 42 -5.20 -14.49 3.95
C ILE A 42 -6.17 -14.36 2.77
N TYR A 43 -7.30 -15.06 2.84
CA TYR A 43 -8.37 -14.98 1.86
C TYR A 43 -9.57 -14.29 2.50
N LEU A 44 -9.82 -13.04 2.10
CA LEU A 44 -10.92 -12.21 2.62
C LEU A 44 -12.07 -12.22 1.62
N GLU A 45 -13.27 -12.52 2.10
CA GLU A 45 -14.46 -12.57 1.26
C GLU A 45 -15.64 -11.99 2.04
N TYR A 46 -16.50 -11.25 1.33
CA TYR A 46 -17.71 -10.66 1.89
C TYR A 46 -18.89 -10.90 0.95
N PHE A 47 -19.94 -11.51 1.46
CA PHE A 47 -21.20 -11.73 0.74
C PHE A 47 -22.31 -10.91 1.38
N ASN A 48 -22.99 -10.09 0.59
CA ASN A 48 -24.14 -9.31 1.07
C ASN A 48 -25.25 -9.31 0.02
N THR A 49 -26.49 -9.53 0.48
CA THR A 49 -27.71 -9.47 -0.33
C THR A 49 -28.64 -8.32 0.08
N GLY A 50 -28.21 -7.46 0.99
CA GLY A 50 -28.92 -6.31 1.52
C GLY A 50 -28.30 -4.98 1.10
N THR A 51 -28.40 -3.96 1.97
CA THR A 51 -27.80 -2.64 1.73
C THR A 51 -26.63 -2.42 2.70
N VAL A 52 -25.47 -2.04 2.16
CA VAL A 52 -24.28 -1.60 2.90
C VAL A 52 -23.85 -0.27 2.30
N THR A 53 -23.74 0.77 3.13
CA THR A 53 -23.33 2.12 2.68
C THR A 53 -21.84 2.15 2.37
N ASP A 54 -21.02 1.66 3.31
CA ASP A 54 -19.56 1.61 3.20
C ASP A 54 -19.06 0.21 3.55
N SER A 55 -18.17 -0.34 2.73
CA SER A 55 -17.61 -1.67 2.94
C SER A 55 -16.10 -1.63 2.79
N TYR A 56 -15.39 -2.08 3.82
CA TYR A 56 -13.93 -2.12 3.86
C TYR A 56 -13.48 -3.57 4.08
N ALA A 57 -12.73 -4.14 3.13
CA ALA A 57 -12.14 -5.46 3.32
C ALA A 57 -11.04 -5.44 4.38
N ILE A 58 -10.24 -4.38 4.38
CA ILE A 58 -9.23 -4.07 5.40
C ILE A 58 -9.44 -2.61 5.80
N TYR A 59 -9.67 -2.36 7.09
CA TYR A 59 -9.80 -1.01 7.65
C TYR A 59 -8.69 -0.78 8.66
N ILE A 60 -7.78 0.14 8.36
CA ILE A 60 -6.64 0.49 9.21
C ILE A 60 -6.97 1.82 9.90
N ARG A 61 -7.06 1.79 11.23
CA ARG A 61 -7.41 2.97 12.04
C ARG A 61 -6.25 3.97 12.12
N ASP A 62 -6.60 5.23 12.33
CA ASP A 62 -5.65 6.36 12.45
C ASP A 62 -4.59 6.18 13.55
N ASN A 63 -4.85 5.34 14.56
CA ASN A 63 -3.90 5.04 15.63
C ASN A 63 -2.63 4.30 15.18
N PHE A 64 -2.58 3.80 13.94
CA PHE A 64 -1.34 3.30 13.32
C PHE A 64 -0.41 4.43 12.85
N ASN A 65 -0.81 5.70 13.00
CA ASN A 65 -0.02 6.90 12.68
C ASN A 65 0.34 7.71 13.93
N ILE A 66 0.84 7.07 14.99
CA ILE A 66 1.39 7.81 16.14
C ILE A 66 2.81 8.27 15.78
N VAL A 67 2.89 9.33 14.98
CA VAL A 67 4.15 10.00 14.61
C VAL A 67 4.83 10.66 15.83
N SER A 68 4.16 10.70 16.99
CA SER A 68 4.59 11.51 18.14
C SER A 68 5.38 10.77 19.22
N ALA A 69 5.72 9.49 19.06
CA ALA A 69 6.35 8.66 20.11
C ALA A 69 7.77 8.14 19.81
N GLY A 70 8.47 8.67 18.79
CA GLY A 70 9.85 8.23 18.49
C GLY A 70 9.94 6.85 17.85
N VAL A 71 8.91 6.43 17.12
CA VAL A 71 8.95 5.25 16.25
C VAL A 71 9.81 5.57 15.02
N ASN A 72 10.79 4.71 14.73
CA ASN A 72 11.69 4.88 13.57
C ASN A 72 11.00 4.54 12.25
N ASP A 73 10.16 3.50 12.25
CA ASP A 73 9.42 3.03 11.08
C ASP A 73 7.93 2.99 11.40
N ASN A 74 7.11 3.62 10.56
CA ASN A 74 5.66 3.66 10.76
C ASN A 74 4.91 3.52 9.42
N PHE A 75 4.54 2.29 9.08
CA PHE A 75 3.88 1.94 7.83
C PHE A 75 2.51 1.33 8.11
N ALA A 76 1.46 1.82 7.42
CA ALA A 76 0.13 1.20 7.48
C ALA A 76 0.12 -0.19 6.80
N ILE A 77 0.85 -0.31 5.68
CA ILE A 77 1.07 -1.56 4.95
C ILE A 77 2.56 -1.62 4.61
N TYR A 78 3.24 -2.69 5.00
CA TYR A 78 4.67 -2.90 4.74
C TYR A 78 4.91 -4.27 4.12
N SER A 79 5.66 -4.30 3.02
CA SER A 79 6.16 -5.53 2.39
C SER A 79 7.68 -5.45 2.29
N ALA A 80 8.38 -6.41 2.90
CA ALA A 80 9.83 -6.59 2.73
C ALA A 80 10.17 -7.48 1.52
N SER A 81 9.17 -7.93 0.76
CA SER A 81 9.35 -8.78 -0.42
C SER A 81 9.56 -7.94 -1.68
N ASN A 82 10.33 -8.46 -2.62
CA ASN A 82 10.47 -7.90 -3.97
C ASN A 82 9.40 -8.43 -4.96
N ALA A 83 8.42 -9.20 -4.46
CA ALA A 83 7.33 -9.70 -5.27
C ALA A 83 6.35 -8.56 -5.65
N ASP A 84 5.68 -8.72 -6.79
CA ASP A 84 4.73 -7.74 -7.30
C ASP A 84 3.50 -7.60 -6.40
N SER A 85 3.00 -6.37 -6.30
CA SER A 85 1.67 -6.07 -5.75
C SER A 85 0.72 -5.76 -6.90
N TYR A 86 -0.49 -6.33 -6.85
CA TYR A 86 -1.50 -6.13 -7.89
C TYR A 86 -2.77 -5.51 -7.31
N PHE A 87 -3.21 -4.43 -7.96
CA PHE A 87 -4.45 -3.74 -7.65
C PHE A 87 -5.25 -3.62 -8.94
N GLU A 88 -6.36 -4.37 -9.05
CA GLU A 88 -7.25 -4.22 -10.20
C GLU A 88 -8.09 -2.95 -10.09
N GLY A 89 -8.48 -2.56 -8.87
CA GLY A 89 -9.21 -1.32 -8.62
C GLY A 89 -8.34 -0.07 -8.76
N ASN A 90 -8.98 1.10 -8.71
CA ASN A 90 -8.27 2.38 -8.67
C ASN A 90 -7.56 2.57 -7.33
N VAL A 91 -6.35 3.15 -7.36
CA VAL A 91 -5.55 3.50 -6.18
C VAL A 91 -5.54 5.03 -6.03
N GLY A 92 -6.12 5.53 -4.94
CA GLY A 92 -6.07 6.93 -4.57
C GLY A 92 -4.94 7.21 -3.57
N VAL A 93 -4.13 8.23 -3.82
CA VAL A 93 -3.15 8.76 -2.86
C VAL A 93 -3.58 10.17 -2.49
N GLY A 94 -4.05 10.36 -1.24
CA GLY A 94 -4.62 11.64 -0.79
C GLY A 94 -6.04 11.94 -1.30
N THR A 95 -6.72 10.95 -1.87
CA THR A 95 -8.12 11.05 -2.33
C THR A 95 -8.85 9.72 -2.12
N ASN A 96 -10.13 9.80 -1.75
CA ASN A 96 -11.03 8.64 -1.65
C ASN A 96 -11.93 8.47 -2.89
N ASP A 97 -11.84 9.38 -3.87
CA ASP A 97 -12.56 9.33 -5.14
C ASP A 97 -11.56 9.36 -6.32
N PRO A 98 -10.84 8.25 -6.57
CA PRO A 98 -9.88 8.18 -7.66
C PRO A 98 -10.58 8.09 -9.02
N GLN A 99 -10.32 9.06 -9.90
CA GLN A 99 -10.92 9.15 -11.24
C GLN A 99 -10.18 8.35 -12.32
N GLN A 100 -9.05 7.73 -11.96
CA GLN A 100 -8.20 6.90 -12.83
C GLN A 100 -7.57 5.76 -12.00
N LYS A 101 -6.96 4.78 -12.67
CA LYS A 101 -6.31 3.62 -12.02
C LYS A 101 -5.32 4.02 -10.93
N VAL A 102 -4.59 5.12 -11.12
CA VAL A 102 -3.82 5.78 -10.08
C VAL A 102 -4.19 7.27 -10.08
N HIS A 103 -4.63 7.79 -8.94
CA HIS A 103 -4.94 9.22 -8.76
C HIS A 103 -4.21 9.75 -7.52
N ILE A 104 -3.23 10.63 -7.75
CA ILE A 104 -2.49 11.31 -6.69
C ILE A 104 -3.05 12.73 -6.55
N ASN A 105 -3.71 13.02 -5.43
CA ASN A 105 -4.12 14.36 -5.05
C ASN A 105 -2.99 15.02 -4.25
N GLY A 106 -1.93 15.42 -4.95
CA GLY A 106 -0.71 15.97 -4.35
C GLY A 106 0.49 15.90 -5.30
N ILE A 107 1.68 16.12 -4.75
CA ILE A 107 2.94 16.08 -5.51
C ILE A 107 3.42 14.62 -5.60
N MET A 108 3.74 14.18 -6.81
CA MET A 108 4.45 12.92 -7.05
C MET A 108 5.95 13.18 -7.14
N ARG A 109 6.74 12.47 -6.35
CA ARG A 109 8.20 12.48 -6.45
C ARG A 109 8.67 11.26 -7.23
N LEU A 110 9.48 11.51 -8.26
CA LEU A 110 10.32 10.50 -8.91
C LEU A 110 11.76 10.76 -8.48
N GLU A 111 12.49 9.73 -8.09
CA GLU A 111 13.90 9.94 -7.70
C GLU A 111 14.74 10.29 -8.92
N PRO A 112 15.48 11.42 -8.90
CA PRO A 112 16.33 11.81 -10.02
C PRO A 112 17.36 10.74 -10.36
N GLN A 113 17.47 10.42 -11.66
CA GLN A 113 18.41 9.43 -12.17
C GLN A 113 19.60 10.14 -12.83
N THR A 114 20.81 9.79 -12.41
CA THR A 114 22.07 10.29 -12.99
C THR A 114 22.45 9.59 -14.30
N THR A 115 21.90 8.40 -14.53
CA THR A 115 22.04 7.64 -15.75
C THR A 115 20.69 7.54 -16.44
N VAL A 116 20.67 7.70 -17.77
CA VAL A 116 19.44 7.55 -18.55
C VAL A 116 18.98 6.09 -18.42
N PRO A 117 17.77 5.84 -17.87
CA PRO A 117 17.30 4.47 -17.65
C PRO A 117 16.87 3.82 -18.97
N THR A 118 16.81 2.49 -18.99
CA THR A 118 16.07 1.77 -20.04
C THR A 118 14.58 2.03 -19.85
N GLY A 119 13.88 2.40 -20.93
CA GLY A 119 12.45 2.69 -20.90
C GLY A 119 11.68 2.03 -22.03
N ALA A 120 10.37 1.95 -21.84
CA ALA A 120 9.38 1.54 -22.82
C ALA A 120 8.37 2.67 -23.04
N LYS A 121 7.60 2.60 -24.13
CA LYS A 121 6.61 3.64 -24.46
C LYS A 121 5.67 3.87 -23.27
N GLY A 122 5.56 5.13 -22.82
CA GLY A 122 4.70 5.47 -21.68
C GLY A 122 5.46 5.79 -20.40
N ASP A 123 6.71 5.36 -20.29
CA ASP A 123 7.49 5.55 -19.07
C ASP A 123 7.84 7.02 -18.84
N LEU A 124 8.01 7.37 -17.56
CA LEU A 124 8.47 8.66 -17.08
C LEU A 124 9.72 8.47 -16.23
N TYR A 125 10.71 9.35 -16.39
CA TYR A 125 11.80 9.47 -15.40
C TYR A 125 12.16 10.94 -15.17
N ALA A 126 12.61 11.25 -13.96
CA ALA A 126 13.22 12.54 -13.63
C ALA A 126 14.73 12.43 -13.77
N GLY A 127 15.35 13.30 -14.56
CA GLY A 127 16.82 13.40 -14.66
C GLY A 127 17.40 14.19 -13.48
N ASP A 128 18.67 13.93 -13.17
CA ASP A 128 19.45 14.74 -12.22
C ASP A 128 19.74 16.17 -12.74
N ASP A 129 19.49 16.41 -14.02
CA ASP A 129 19.49 17.70 -14.71
C ASP A 129 18.25 18.57 -14.39
N GLY A 130 17.31 18.05 -13.59
CA GLY A 130 16.09 18.74 -13.18
C GLY A 130 14.94 18.66 -14.17
N ASN A 131 15.07 17.86 -15.24
CA ASN A 131 14.03 17.72 -16.25
C ASN A 131 13.22 16.42 -16.08
N LEU A 132 11.95 16.46 -16.46
CA LEU A 132 11.11 15.28 -16.61
C LEU A 132 11.22 14.78 -18.06
N TYR A 133 11.27 13.47 -18.23
CA TYR A 133 11.35 12.82 -19.54
C TYR A 133 10.23 11.80 -19.71
N PHE A 134 9.70 11.69 -20.92
CA PHE A 134 8.73 10.69 -21.36
C PHE A 134 9.33 9.82 -22.47
N HIS A 135 9.16 8.51 -22.40
CA HIS A 135 9.63 7.62 -23.44
C HIS A 135 8.56 7.42 -24.52
N ASP A 136 8.85 7.82 -25.77
CA ASP A 136 7.89 7.73 -26.89
C ASP A 136 7.77 6.33 -27.52
N GLY A 137 8.57 5.38 -27.02
CA GLY A 137 8.70 4.02 -27.54
C GLY A 137 9.97 3.80 -28.37
N THR A 138 10.69 4.87 -28.70
CA THR A 138 11.98 4.82 -29.39
C THR A 138 13.07 5.55 -28.63
N SER A 139 12.74 6.65 -27.94
CA SER A 139 13.69 7.46 -27.19
C SER A 139 13.02 8.27 -26.08
N TRP A 140 13.84 8.71 -25.13
CA TRP A 140 13.44 9.68 -24.12
C TRP A 140 13.29 11.08 -24.73
N ARG A 141 12.16 11.72 -24.44
CA ARG A 141 11.85 13.09 -24.81
C ARG A 141 11.69 13.90 -23.54
N GLN A 142 12.41 15.01 -23.46
CA GLN A 142 12.17 15.98 -22.40
C GLN A 142 10.72 16.46 -22.48
N VAL A 143 10.01 16.41 -21.37
CA VAL A 143 8.68 17.01 -21.22
C VAL A 143 8.90 18.51 -21.08
N GLN A 144 8.79 19.24 -22.19
CA GLN A 144 8.90 20.69 -22.17
C GLN A 144 7.60 21.29 -21.65
N LEU A 145 7.70 22.16 -20.64
CA LEU A 145 6.64 23.09 -20.29
C LEU A 145 6.79 24.28 -21.24
N ASN A 146 5.80 24.50 -22.11
CA ASN A 146 5.72 25.72 -22.92
C ASN A 146 5.55 26.95 -22.03
#